data_AF-A0A534NAT9-F1
#
_entry.id   AF-A0A534NAT9-F1
#
_cell.length_a   1.000
_cell.length_b   1.000
_cell.length_c   1.000
_cell.angle_alpha   90.00
_cell.angle_beta   90.00
_cell.angle_gamma   90.00
#
_symmetry.space_group_name_H-M   'P 1'
#
loop_
_entity.id
_entity.type
_entity.pdbx_description
1 polymer ?
#
loop_
_entity_poly.entity_id
_entity_poly.type
_entity_poly.pdbx_seq_one_letter_code
_entity_poly.pdbx_strand_id
1 'polypeptide(L)'
;MLLVVVLAGLSLGATQDRTIYSNTSNKELKQKAFGLVKSIRGLVDSYNKKDRELMAEYDKKNRREIPIDERKAMRGQWIRESDEVHDSTLRYYRDHYWSDAILLVDELYRRLPKRLRQTNLLPMYQHPTNVLGLETIANHLELISKSLPDS
;
A
#
# COMPACT_ATOMS: atom_id res chain seq x y z
N MET A 1 -53.14 27.72 32.93
CA MET A 1 -53.08 26.51 32.10
C MET A 1 -51.64 26.27 31.68
N LEU A 2 -51.18 25.04 31.84
CA LEU A 2 -49.89 24.46 31.43
C LEU A 2 -49.68 24.58 29.90
N LEU A 3 -48.42 24.71 29.45
CA LEU A 3 -47.77 23.87 28.42
C LEU A 3 -46.29 24.28 28.31
N VAL A 4 -45.40 23.65 29.07
CA VAL A 4 -44.49 22.55 28.65
C VAL A 4 -43.53 22.96 27.52
N VAL A 5 -42.30 23.23 27.93
CA VAL A 5 -41.07 23.25 27.14
C VAL A 5 -40.75 21.84 26.66
N VAL A 6 -40.47 21.66 25.37
CA VAL A 6 -39.63 20.54 24.89
C VAL A 6 -38.63 21.10 23.89
N LEU A 7 -37.42 21.39 24.39
CA LEU A 7 -36.21 21.53 23.62
C LEU A 7 -35.83 20.15 23.07
N ALA A 8 -36.21 19.86 21.83
CA ALA A 8 -35.68 18.70 21.11
C ALA A 8 -34.26 19.02 20.64
N GLY A 9 -33.30 18.85 21.56
CA GLY A 9 -31.89 18.71 21.22
C GLY A 9 -31.71 17.41 20.45
N LEU A 10 -31.78 17.48 19.13
CA LEU A 10 -31.22 16.44 18.26
C LEU A 10 -29.71 16.66 18.22
N SER A 11 -29.02 16.22 19.27
CA SER A 11 -27.67 15.74 19.11
C SER A 11 -27.75 14.54 18.17
N LEU A 12 -27.65 14.80 16.87
CA LEU A 12 -27.10 13.87 15.91
C LEU A 12 -25.75 13.44 16.47
N GLY A 13 -25.78 12.37 17.27
CA GLY A 13 -24.57 11.64 17.62
C GLY A 13 -23.96 11.26 16.29
N ALA A 14 -22.86 11.94 15.93
CA ALA A 14 -21.98 11.47 14.89
C ALA A 14 -21.69 10.02 15.27
N THR A 15 -22.27 9.07 14.52
CA THR A 15 -21.90 7.67 14.62
C THR A 15 -20.39 7.65 14.53
N GLN A 16 -19.74 7.33 15.65
CA GLN A 16 -18.30 7.19 15.73
C GLN A 16 -17.95 6.22 14.60
N ASP A 17 -17.28 6.70 13.55
CA ASP A 17 -16.86 5.86 12.42
C ASP A 17 -15.93 4.79 13.01
N ARG A 18 -16.48 3.64 13.34
CA ARG A 18 -15.75 2.52 13.92
C ARG A 18 -15.18 1.72 12.76
N THR A 19 -13.86 1.65 12.63
CA THR A 19 -13.22 0.63 11.79
C THR A 19 -13.36 -0.74 12.47
N ILE A 20 -13.09 -1.78 11.68
CA ILE A 20 -12.86 -3.15 12.19
C ILE A 20 -11.74 -3.22 13.25
N TYR A 21 -10.87 -2.21 13.33
CA TYR A 21 -9.75 -2.15 14.28
C TYR A 21 -10.01 -1.25 15.49
N SER A 22 -11.21 -0.68 15.64
CA SER A 22 -11.51 0.27 16.72
C SER A 22 -11.28 -0.31 18.13
N ASN A 23 -11.48 -1.62 18.28
CA ASN A 23 -11.29 -2.33 19.55
C ASN A 23 -9.93 -3.04 19.65
N THR A 24 -9.08 -2.91 18.63
CA THR A 24 -7.73 -3.50 18.63
C THR A 24 -6.79 -2.65 19.48
N SER A 25 -5.98 -3.27 20.35
CA SER A 25 -5.00 -2.53 21.16
C SER A 25 -3.91 -1.90 20.29
N ASN A 26 -3.19 -0.89 20.80
CA ASN A 26 -2.07 -0.30 20.06
C ASN A 26 -0.98 -1.34 19.73
N LYS A 27 -0.71 -2.24 20.68
CA LYS A 27 0.24 -3.34 20.50
C LYS A 27 -0.16 -4.27 19.35
N GLU A 28 -1.41 -4.72 19.31
CA GLU A 28 -1.92 -5.57 18.24
C GLU A 28 -1.99 -4.84 16.90
N LEU A 29 -2.34 -3.55 16.90
CA LEU A 29 -2.39 -2.73 15.69
C LEU A 29 -0.99 -2.55 15.09
N LYS A 30 0.04 -2.32 15.92
CA LYS A 30 1.46 -2.34 15.50
C LYS A 30 1.84 -3.67 14.87
N GLN A 31 1.47 -4.80 15.51
CA GLN A 31 1.78 -6.13 14.99
C GLN A 31 1.14 -6.39 13.63
N LYS A 32 -0.14 -6.02 13.46
CA LYS A 32 -0.85 -6.13 12.17
C LYS A 32 -0.18 -5.28 11.09
N ALA A 33 0.14 -4.02 11.42
CA ALA A 33 0.84 -3.12 10.50
C ALA A 33 2.22 -3.68 10.09
N PHE A 34 3.01 -4.18 11.04
CA PHE A 34 4.31 -4.80 10.72
C PHE A 34 4.19 -6.07 9.88
N GLY A 35 3.16 -6.88 10.14
CA GLY A 35 2.84 -8.04 9.29
C GLY A 35 2.62 -7.62 7.85
N LEU A 36 1.76 -6.61 7.63
CA LEU A 36 1.47 -6.11 6.29
C LEU A 36 2.70 -5.46 5.64
N VAL A 37 3.46 -4.64 6.37
CA VAL A 37 4.73 -4.05 5.89
C VAL A 37 5.69 -5.13 5.41
N LYS A 38 5.86 -6.20 6.18
CA LYS A 38 6.70 -7.34 5.79
C LYS A 38 6.21 -8.01 4.51
N SER A 39 4.90 -8.21 4.38
CA SER A 39 4.29 -8.78 3.18
C SER A 39 4.48 -7.90 1.94
N ILE A 40 4.28 -6.58 2.07
CA ILE A 40 4.51 -5.62 0.96
C ILE A 40 5.98 -5.61 0.56
N ARG A 41 6.91 -5.58 1.51
CA ARG A 41 8.35 -5.66 1.21
C ARG A 41 8.72 -6.97 0.52
N GLY A 42 8.18 -8.10 0.96
CA GLY A 42 8.37 -9.38 0.28
C GLY A 42 7.88 -9.37 -1.17
N LEU A 43 6.77 -8.69 -1.45
CA LEU A 43 6.28 -8.49 -2.82
C LEU A 43 7.23 -7.62 -3.65
N VAL A 44 7.72 -6.51 -3.09
CA VAL A 44 8.71 -5.62 -3.74
C VAL A 44 10.02 -6.38 -4.03
N ASP A 45 10.51 -7.18 -3.07
CA ASP A 45 11.71 -7.99 -3.24
C ASP A 45 11.54 -9.04 -4.34
N SER A 46 10.37 -9.68 -4.40
CA SER A 46 10.03 -10.65 -5.44
C SER A 46 10.05 -10.00 -6.83
N TYR A 47 9.43 -8.82 -6.98
CA TYR A 47 9.48 -8.03 -8.20
C TYR A 47 10.94 -7.69 -8.58
N ASN A 48 11.71 -7.12 -7.65
CA ASN A 48 13.08 -6.69 -7.91
C ASN A 48 13.98 -7.84 -8.34
N LYS A 49 13.78 -9.03 -7.76
CA LYS A 49 14.48 -10.24 -8.17
C LYS A 49 14.11 -10.61 -9.60
N LYS A 50 12.82 -10.65 -9.93
CA LYS A 50 12.35 -11.03 -11.26
C LYS A 50 12.78 -10.05 -12.34
N ASP A 51 12.71 -8.75 -12.04
CA ASP A 51 13.17 -7.68 -12.93
C ASP A 51 14.67 -7.82 -13.26
N ARG A 52 15.50 -8.09 -12.25
CA ARG A 52 16.94 -8.37 -12.46
C ARG A 52 17.20 -9.62 -13.29
N GLU A 53 16.41 -10.69 -13.09
CA GLU A 53 16.51 -11.92 -13.88
C GLU A 53 16.19 -11.64 -15.36
N LEU A 54 15.11 -10.90 -15.65
CA LEU A 54 14.73 -10.51 -17.00
C LEU A 54 15.80 -9.64 -17.67
N MET A 55 16.34 -8.66 -16.94
CA MET A 55 17.43 -7.82 -17.45
C MET A 55 18.68 -8.63 -17.77
N ALA A 56 19.09 -9.54 -16.88
CA ALA A 56 20.25 -10.40 -17.10
C ALA A 56 20.06 -11.36 -18.29
N GLU A 57 18.85 -11.89 -18.48
CA GLU A 57 18.52 -12.73 -19.63
C GLU A 57 18.58 -11.94 -20.94
N TYR A 58 18.03 -10.72 -20.94
CA TYR A 58 18.11 -9.81 -22.08
C TYR A 58 19.56 -9.48 -22.42
N ASP A 59 20.37 -9.08 -21.45
CA ASP A 59 21.78 -8.73 -21.65
C ASP A 59 22.61 -9.92 -22.16
N LYS A 60 22.37 -11.13 -21.65
CA LYS A 60 23.05 -12.35 -22.11
C LYS A 60 22.79 -12.63 -23.60
N LYS A 61 21.55 -12.38 -24.05
CA LYS A 61 21.15 -12.62 -25.43
C LYS A 61 21.52 -11.45 -26.34
N ASN A 62 21.54 -10.21 -25.86
CA ASN A 62 21.72 -8.99 -26.67
C ASN A 62 23.19 -8.75 -27.08
N ARG A 63 23.70 -9.56 -28.01
CA ARG A 63 25.07 -9.44 -28.56
C ARG A 63 25.11 -8.55 -29.79
N ARG A 64 26.24 -7.87 -30.01
CA ARG A 64 26.43 -6.93 -31.14
C ARG A 64 26.32 -7.62 -32.50
N GLU A 65 26.64 -8.91 -32.58
CA GLU A 65 26.56 -9.70 -33.81
C GLU A 65 25.12 -10.03 -34.27
N ILE A 66 24.11 -9.79 -33.42
CA ILE A 66 22.72 -10.11 -33.75
C ILE A 66 22.13 -9.09 -34.73
N PRO A 67 21.44 -9.56 -35.80
CA PRO A 67 20.72 -8.70 -36.73
C PRO A 67 19.79 -7.70 -36.04
N ILE A 68 19.61 -6.52 -36.65
CA ILE A 68 18.84 -5.42 -36.05
C ILE A 68 17.38 -5.83 -35.78
N ASP A 69 16.75 -6.57 -36.70
CA ASP A 69 15.35 -7.00 -36.56
C ASP A 69 15.17 -8.01 -35.42
N GLU A 70 16.10 -8.96 -35.27
CA GLU A 70 16.11 -9.90 -34.15
C GLU A 70 16.30 -9.17 -32.82
N ARG A 71 17.21 -8.19 -32.77
CA ARG A 71 17.42 -7.37 -31.57
C ARG A 71 16.17 -6.57 -31.19
N LYS A 72 15.46 -6.03 -32.19
CA LYS A 72 14.19 -5.33 -31.98
C LYS A 72 13.11 -6.27 -31.44
N ALA A 73 13.02 -7.49 -31.98
CA ALA A 73 12.09 -8.51 -31.49
C ALA A 73 12.39 -8.90 -30.04
N MET A 74 13.67 -9.11 -29.70
CA MET A 74 14.11 -9.41 -28.34
C MET A 74 13.80 -8.28 -27.35
N ARG A 75 14.07 -7.02 -27.73
CA ARG A 75 13.72 -5.86 -26.90
C ARG A 75 12.21 -5.78 -26.69
N GLY A 76 11.42 -6.01 -27.73
CA GLY A 76 9.95 -6.03 -27.63
C GLY A 76 9.45 -7.15 -26.72
N GLN A 77 10.07 -8.33 -26.74
CA GLN A 77 9.76 -9.41 -25.81
C GLN A 77 10.09 -9.03 -24.37
N TRP A 78 11.30 -8.52 -24.11
CA TRP A 78 11.72 -8.10 -22.77
C TRP A 78 10.79 -7.03 -22.18
N ILE A 79 10.38 -6.03 -22.97
CA ILE A 79 9.42 -4.99 -22.53
C ILE A 79 8.09 -5.64 -22.10
N ARG A 80 7.53 -6.54 -22.91
CA ARG A 80 6.26 -7.21 -22.57
C ARG A 80 6.36 -8.04 -21.29
N GLU A 81 7.46 -8.77 -21.11
CA GLU A 81 7.68 -9.59 -19.91
C GLU A 81 7.87 -8.71 -18.67
N SER A 82 8.58 -7.59 -18.80
CA SER A 82 8.75 -6.60 -17.72
C SER A 82 7.42 -5.96 -17.34
N ASP A 83 6.61 -5.54 -18.32
CA ASP A 83 5.28 -4.98 -18.12
C ASP A 83 4.35 -5.99 -17.41
N GLU A 84 4.38 -7.27 -17.80
CA GLU A 84 3.57 -8.31 -17.17
C GLU A 84 3.97 -8.56 -15.70
N VAL A 85 5.26 -8.54 -15.40
CA VAL A 85 5.77 -8.67 -14.02
C VAL A 85 5.36 -7.46 -13.17
N HIS A 86 5.44 -6.26 -13.73
CA HIS A 86 4.98 -5.04 -13.08
C HIS A 86 3.48 -5.07 -12.80
N ASP A 87 2.66 -5.34 -13.82
CA ASP A 87 1.21 -5.35 -13.72
C ASP A 87 0.70 -6.44 -12.77
N SER A 88 1.29 -7.63 -12.82
CA SER A 88 0.96 -8.72 -11.90
C SER A 88 1.31 -8.37 -10.45
N THR A 89 2.43 -7.68 -10.22
CA THR A 89 2.84 -7.19 -8.90
C THR A 89 1.84 -6.19 -8.32
N LEU A 90 1.47 -5.17 -9.10
CA LEU A 90 0.50 -4.16 -8.68
C LEU A 90 -0.90 -4.77 -8.46
N ARG A 91 -1.30 -5.69 -9.34
CA ARG A 91 -2.54 -6.46 -9.19
C ARG A 91 -2.54 -7.26 -7.89
N TYR A 92 -1.44 -7.96 -7.60
CA TYR A 92 -1.33 -8.76 -6.39
C TYR A 92 -1.48 -7.90 -5.13
N TYR A 93 -0.83 -6.73 -5.08
CA TYR A 93 -1.03 -5.77 -3.98
C TYR A 93 -2.50 -5.37 -3.84
N ARG A 94 -3.15 -4.99 -4.94
CA ARG A 94 -4.54 -4.57 -4.93
C ARG A 94 -5.47 -5.67 -4.42
N ASP A 95 -5.24 -6.91 -4.86
CA ASP A 95 -6.14 -8.02 -4.57
C ASP A 95 -5.93 -8.60 -3.15
N HIS A 96 -4.73 -8.44 -2.56
CA HIS A 96 -4.39 -9.08 -1.28
C HIS A 96 -4.10 -8.12 -0.12
N TYR A 97 -3.66 -6.89 -0.40
CA TYR A 97 -3.09 -6.00 0.62
C TYR A 97 -3.79 -4.64 0.72
N TRP A 98 -4.42 -4.18 -0.35
CA TRP A 98 -5.02 -2.84 -0.41
C TRP A 98 -6.05 -2.58 0.70
N SER A 99 -7.01 -3.48 0.89
CA SER A 99 -8.08 -3.32 1.89
C SER A 99 -7.52 -3.17 3.30
N ASP A 100 -6.63 -4.08 3.71
CA ASP A 100 -5.96 -4.03 5.00
C ASP A 100 -5.10 -2.78 5.14
N ALA A 101 -4.39 -2.37 4.08
CA ALA A 101 -3.56 -1.18 4.10
C ALA A 101 -4.38 0.09 4.37
N ILE A 102 -5.54 0.24 3.74
CA ILE A 102 -6.47 1.36 3.94
C ILE A 102 -7.06 1.34 5.35
N LEU A 103 -7.56 0.18 5.80
CA LEU A 103 -8.19 0.07 7.11
C LEU A 103 -7.19 0.32 8.24
N LEU A 104 -5.94 -0.11 8.08
CA LEU A 104 -4.86 0.14 9.04
C LEU A 104 -4.45 1.61 9.06
N VAL A 105 -4.22 2.25 7.90
CA VAL A 105 -3.80 3.66 7.88
C VAL A 105 -4.90 4.58 8.45
N ASP A 106 -6.17 4.29 8.17
CA ASP A 106 -7.30 5.04 8.71
C ASP A 106 -7.35 4.95 10.24
N GLU A 107 -7.24 3.74 10.79
CA GLU A 107 -7.24 3.56 12.23
C GLU A 107 -6.01 4.21 12.89
N LEU A 108 -4.83 4.07 12.28
CA LEU A 108 -3.60 4.72 12.75
C LEU A 108 -3.76 6.24 12.76
N TYR A 109 -4.30 6.82 11.70
CA TYR A 109 -4.55 8.25 11.63
C TYR A 109 -5.51 8.73 12.71
N ARG A 110 -6.54 7.97 13.08
CA ARG A 110 -7.43 8.36 14.18
C ARG A 110 -6.70 8.48 15.51
N ARG A 111 -5.79 7.54 15.80
CA ARG A 111 -5.06 7.48 17.07
C ARG A 111 -3.87 8.43 17.14
N LEU A 112 -3.34 8.85 15.99
CA LEU A 112 -2.16 9.70 15.92
C LEU A 112 -2.52 11.19 15.83
N PRO A 113 -1.65 12.08 16.37
CA PRO A 113 -1.76 13.52 16.18
C PRO A 113 -1.83 13.91 14.70
N LYS A 114 -2.62 14.95 14.38
CA LYS A 114 -2.83 15.43 12.99
C LYS A 114 -1.52 15.70 12.22
N ARG A 115 -0.48 16.19 12.91
CA ARG A 115 0.85 16.48 12.30
C ARG A 115 1.56 15.26 11.70
N LEU A 116 1.19 14.05 12.13
CA LEU A 116 1.76 12.80 11.62
C LEU A 116 0.93 12.21 10.47
N ARG A 117 -0.22 12.81 10.15
CA ARG A 117 -1.12 12.33 9.09
C ARG A 117 -0.66 12.90 7.75
N GLN A 118 0.04 12.09 6.97
CA GLN A 118 0.45 12.40 5.60
C GLN A 118 -0.67 12.05 4.60
N THR A 119 -1.78 12.79 4.66
CA THR A 119 -2.99 12.49 3.85
C THR A 119 -2.75 12.52 2.35
N ASN A 120 -1.71 13.23 1.90
CA ASN A 120 -1.25 13.23 0.50
C ASN A 120 -0.81 11.85 0.00
N LEU A 121 -0.50 10.90 0.89
CA LEU A 121 -0.12 9.53 0.54
C LEU A 121 -1.32 8.60 0.38
N LEU A 122 -2.52 8.96 0.87
CA LEU A 122 -3.70 8.08 0.79
C LEU A 122 -4.07 7.65 -0.64
N PRO A 123 -4.00 8.52 -1.68
CA PRO A 123 -4.24 8.07 -3.05
C PRO A 123 -3.28 6.97 -3.50
N MET A 124 -2.04 6.97 -3.00
CA MET A 124 -1.04 5.96 -3.34
C MET A 124 -1.39 4.59 -2.77
N TYR A 125 -2.03 4.53 -1.59
CA TYR A 125 -2.52 3.26 -1.02
C TYR A 125 -3.60 2.63 -1.91
N GLN A 126 -4.42 3.44 -2.57
CA GLN A 126 -5.48 2.95 -3.45
C GLN A 126 -4.96 2.57 -4.83
N HIS A 127 -4.06 3.40 -5.38
CA HIS A 127 -3.59 3.29 -6.76
C HIS A 127 -2.07 3.50 -6.84
N PRO A 128 -1.25 2.55 -6.35
CA PRO A 128 0.18 2.63 -6.56
C PRO A 128 0.48 2.50 -8.06
N THR A 129 1.27 3.41 -8.61
CA THR A 129 1.60 3.45 -10.05
C THR A 129 2.79 2.58 -10.41
N ASN A 130 3.61 2.23 -9.42
CA ASN A 130 4.81 1.41 -9.57
C ASN A 130 5.26 0.82 -8.23
N VAL A 131 6.28 -0.01 -8.30
CA VAL A 131 6.84 -0.72 -7.15
C VAL A 131 7.51 0.21 -6.12
N LEU A 132 8.02 1.37 -6.55
CA LEU A 132 8.49 2.40 -5.62
C LEU A 132 7.33 2.99 -4.79
N GLY A 133 6.13 3.04 -5.36
CA GLY A 133 4.90 3.37 -4.64
C GLY A 133 4.60 2.35 -3.55
N LEU A 134 4.75 1.05 -3.83
CA LEU A 134 4.59 -0.01 -2.83
C LEU A 134 5.61 0.10 -1.69
N GLU A 135 6.87 0.40 -2.02
CA GLU A 135 7.93 0.65 -1.04
C GLU A 135 7.59 1.87 -0.16
N THR A 136 7.07 2.94 -0.77
CA THR A 136 6.64 4.16 -0.07
C THR A 136 5.48 3.87 0.89
N ILE A 137 4.50 3.06 0.47
CA ILE A 137 3.40 2.60 1.33
C ILE A 137 3.93 1.82 2.53
N ALA A 138 4.86 0.87 2.31
CA ALA A 138 5.45 0.08 3.39
C ALA A 138 6.21 0.97 4.39
N ASN A 139 7.03 1.88 3.89
CA ASN A 139 7.81 2.80 4.72
C ASN A 139 6.92 3.75 5.53
N HIS A 140 5.91 4.33 4.89
CA HIS A 140 4.95 5.19 5.57
C HIS A 140 4.16 4.42 6.63
N LEU A 141 3.61 3.24 6.30
CA LEU A 141 2.85 2.42 7.23
C LEU A 141 3.67 1.99 8.46
N GLU A 142 4.94 1.63 8.25
CA GLU A 142 5.87 1.32 9.34
C GLU A 142 6.13 2.52 10.24
N LEU A 143 6.37 3.71 9.66
CA LEU A 143 6.66 4.92 10.41
C LEU A 143 5.49 5.31 11.32
N ILE A 144 4.27 5.34 10.75
CA ILE A 144 3.08 5.75 11.52
C ILE A 144 2.71 4.69 12.56
N SER A 145 2.90 3.39 12.28
CA SER A 145 2.62 2.35 13.29
C SER A 145 3.60 2.43 14.47
N LYS A 146 4.89 2.68 14.20
CA LYS A 146 5.90 2.94 15.25
C LYS A 146 5.58 4.16 16.11
N SER A 147 4.83 5.12 15.56
CA SER A 147 4.45 6.35 16.25
C SER A 147 3.30 6.16 17.25
N LEU A 148 2.62 5.00 17.27
CA LEU A 148 1.65 4.70 18.31
C LEU A 148 2.34 4.58 19.68
N PRO A 149 1.70 4.98 20.78
CA PRO A 149 2.20 4.69 22.12
C PRO A 149 2.18 3.17 22.38
N ASP A 150 3.06 2.71 23.28
CA ASP A 150 3.18 1.29 23.65
C ASP A 150 2.08 0.81 24.61
N SER A 151 1.30 1.74 25.16
CA SER A 151 0.17 1.51 26.05
C SER A 151 -1.15 1.28 25.32
#